data_AF-A0A3E5HJR7-F1
#
_entry.id   AF-A0A3E5HJR7-F1
#
_cell.length_a   1.000
_cell.length_b   1.000
_cell.length_c   1.000
_cell.angle_alpha   90.00
_cell.angle_beta   90.00
_cell.angle_gamma   90.00
#
_symmetry.space_group_name_H-M   'P 1'
#
loop_
_entity.id
_entity.type
_entity.pdbx_description
1 polymer ?
#
loop_
_entity_poly.entity_id
_entity_poly.type
_entity_poly.pdbx_seq_one_letter_code
_entity_poly.pdbx_strand_id
1 'polypeptide(L)' 'MSQQLLNPPKPPTIHETGSLLLASSGFYIRLHEDGSASLVDGIQDITLADFTSAEIEDIAYSLSNKIGATR' A
#
# COMPACT_ATOMS: atom_id res chain seq x y z
N MET A 1 -12.04 -12.77 -37.98
CA MET A 1 -12.35 -12.24 -36.64
C MET A 1 -11.12 -11.50 -36.16
N SER A 2 -11.22 -10.19 -35.95
CA SER A 2 -10.09 -9.37 -35.47
C SER A 2 -10.00 -9.54 -33.95
N GLN A 3 -8.89 -10.09 -33.46
CA GLN A 3 -8.59 -10.18 -32.03
C GLN A 3 -8.29 -8.77 -31.54
N GLN A 4 -9.30 -8.06 -31.03
CA GLN A 4 -9.10 -6.80 -30.34
C GLN A 4 -8.34 -7.11 -29.04
N LEU A 5 -7.02 -6.88 -29.05
CA LEU A 5 -6.18 -6.89 -27.86
C LEU A 5 -6.78 -5.87 -26.87
N LEU A 6 -7.50 -6.37 -25.87
CA LEU A 6 -7.90 -5.58 -24.72
C LEU A 6 -6.60 -5.14 -24.04
N ASN A 7 -6.29 -3.85 -24.13
CA ASN A 7 -5.21 -3.29 -23.32
C ASN A 7 -5.53 -3.66 -21.86
N PRO A 8 -4.59 -4.27 -21.12
CA PRO A 8 -4.80 -4.54 -19.72
C PRO A 8 -5.14 -3.20 -19.03
N PRO A 9 -6.13 -3.19 -18.11
CA PRO A 9 -6.46 -1.98 -17.39
C PRO A 9 -5.20 -1.47 -16.70
N LYS A 10 -4.97 -0.15 -16.80
CA LYS A 10 -3.83 0.49 -16.15
C LYS A 10 -3.86 0.13 -14.66
N PRO A 11 -2.71 -0.23 -14.05
CA PRO A 11 -2.66 -0.51 -12.62
C PRO A 11 -3.30 0.66 -11.86
N PRO A 12 -4.11 0.39 -10.83
CA PRO A 12 -4.72 1.46 -10.06
C PRO A 12 -3.62 2.33 -9.45
N THR A 13 -3.61 3.60 -9.87
CA THR A 13 -2.62 4.62 -9.50
C THR A 13 -3.02 5.45 -8.27
N ILE A 14 -4.16 5.15 -7.64
CA ILE A 14 -4.69 5.97 -6.55
C ILE A 14 -4.03 5.53 -5.24
N HIS A 15 -2.99 6.25 -4.83
CA HIS A 15 -2.55 6.30 -3.44
C HIS A 15 -3.48 7.27 -2.71
N GLU A 16 -4.66 6.79 -2.28
CA GLU A 16 -5.52 7.59 -1.43
C GLU A 16 -4.77 7.85 -0.10
N THR A 17 -4.56 9.12 0.22
CA THR A 17 -4.01 9.53 1.51
C THR A 17 -4.89 9.00 2.62
N GLY A 18 -4.30 8.34 3.61
CA GLY A 18 -5.08 7.65 4.61
C GLY A 18 -4.24 6.93 5.65
N SER A 19 -4.91 6.16 6.51
CA SER A 19 -4.28 5.35 7.54
C SER A 19 -4.83 3.93 7.50
N LEU A 20 -3.94 2.96 7.29
CA LEU A 20 -4.27 1.55 7.35
C LEU A 20 -3.90 1.00 8.73
N LEU A 21 -4.92 0.68 9.53
CA LEU A 21 -4.73 0.07 10.85
C LEU A 21 -4.17 -1.35 10.70
N LEU A 22 -3.11 -1.66 11.44
CA LEU A 22 -2.51 -2.99 11.47
C LEU A 22 -3.14 -3.80 12.60
N ALA A 23 -4.32 -4.36 12.33
CA ALA A 23 -5.14 -5.06 13.34
C ALA A 23 -5.41 -4.16 14.57
N SER A 24 -5.60 -4.76 15.75
CA SER A 24 -5.81 -4.06 17.02
C SER A 24 -4.50 -3.73 17.75
N SER A 25 -3.39 -3.59 17.02
CA SER A 25 -2.04 -3.47 17.60
C SER A 25 -1.68 -2.07 18.10
N GLY A 26 -2.45 -1.05 17.71
CA GLY A 26 -2.11 0.36 17.95
C GLY A 26 -1.18 0.95 16.87
N PHE A 27 -0.63 0.13 15.97
CA PHE A 27 0.18 0.60 14.84
C PHE A 27 -0.66 0.80 13.58
N TYR A 28 -0.25 1.75 12.75
CA TYR A 28 -0.86 1.97 11.44
C TYR A 28 0.17 2.42 10.40
N ILE A 29 -0.16 2.17 9.13
CA ILE A 29 0.58 2.74 8.00
C ILE A 29 -0.11 4.03 7.59
N ARG A 30 0.60 5.15 7.63
CA ARG A 30 0.17 6.44 7.07
C ARG A 30 0.60 6.50 5.61
N LEU A 31 -0.36 6.68 4.70
CA LEU A 31 -0.11 6.84 3.26
C LEU A 31 -0.13 8.33 2.94
N HIS A 32 0.92 8.82 2.27
CA HIS A 32 1.09 10.22 1.90
C HIS A 32 0.63 10.49 0.45
N GLU A 33 0.39 11.75 0.10
CA GLU A 33 -0.05 12.15 -1.25
C GLU A 33 0.98 11.85 -2.35
N ASP A 34 2.27 11.83 -2.01
CA ASP A 34 3.36 11.52 -2.94
C ASP A 34 3.54 10.00 -3.16
N GLY A 35 2.68 9.17 -2.54
CA GLY A 35 2.72 7.72 -2.61
C GLY A 35 3.72 7.08 -1.64
N SER A 36 4.48 7.87 -0.87
CA SER A 36 5.30 7.36 0.23
C SER A 36 4.42 6.92 1.41
N ALA A 37 5.04 6.25 2.39
CA ALA A 37 4.32 5.82 3.58
C ALA A 37 5.18 5.91 4.83
N SER A 38 4.55 5.93 6.00
CA SER A 38 5.21 5.83 7.30
C SER A 38 4.56 4.77 8.16
N LEU A 39 5.35 3.99 8.90
CA LEU A 39 4.86 3.18 10.01
C LEU A 39 4.78 4.04 11.27
N VAL A 40 3.60 4.12 11.87
CA VAL A 40 3.33 4.98 13.03
C VAL A 40 2.85 4.13 14.21
N ASP A 41 3.40 4.41 15.40
CA ASP A 41 2.79 4.02 16.66
C ASP A 41 1.68 5.01 16.98
N GLY A 42 0.42 4.59 16.86
CA GLY A 42 -0.74 5.44 17.10
C GLY A 42 -1.08 5.66 18.58
N ILE A 43 -0.43 4.97 19.51
CA ILE A 43 -0.58 5.21 20.95
C ILE A 43 0.30 6.38 21.36
N GLN A 44 1.54 6.39 20.87
CA GLN A 44 2.51 7.45 21.17
C GLN A 44 2.49 8.60 20.15
N ASP A 45 1.82 8.40 19.01
CA ASP A 45 1.82 9.27 17.82
C ASP A 45 3.22 9.60 17.31
N ILE A 46 4.07 8.55 17.19
CA ILE A 46 5.44 8.68 16.69
C ILE A 46 5.64 7.88 15.41
N THR A 47 6.38 8.46 14.46
CA THR A 47 6.86 7.75 13.28
C THR A 47 8.01 6.82 13.67
N LEU A 48 7.85 5.53 13.39
CA LEU A 48 8.85 4.50 13.63
C LEU A 48 9.74 4.24 12.41
N ALA A 49 9.17 4.39 11.21
CA ALA A 49 9.89 4.22 9.95
C ALA A 49 9.17 4.97 8.82
N ASP A 50 9.95 5.40 7.83
CA ASP A 50 9.48 5.98 6.58
C ASP A 50 9.86 5.06 5.41
N PHE A 51 9.00 5.03 4.40
CA PHE A 51 9.13 4.22 3.19
C PHE A 51 8.91 5.10 1.97
N THR A 52 9.77 4.94 0.97
CA THR A 52 9.52 5.46 -0.36
C THR A 52 8.32 4.76 -1.00
N SER A 53 7.76 5.36 -2.06
CA SER A 53 6.66 4.77 -2.82
C SER A 53 7.00 3.37 -3.37
N ALA A 54 8.23 3.18 -3.84
CA ALA A 54 8.69 1.88 -4.34
C ALA A 54 8.78 0.81 -3.24
N GLU A 55 9.25 1.18 -2.04
CA GLU A 55 9.37 0.26 -0.91
C GLU A 55 8.00 -0.18 -0.39
N ILE A 56 7.05 0.75 -0.22
CA ILE A 56 5.71 0.39 0.25
C ILE A 56 4.95 -0.44 -0.78
N GLU A 57 5.17 -0.20 -2.08
CA GLU A 57 4.60 -1.02 -3.16
C GLU A 57 5.14 -2.46 -3.12
N ASP A 58 6.45 -2.66 -2.97
CA ASP A 58 7.05 -4.00 -2.84
C ASP A 58 6.54 -4.75 -1.61
N ILE A 59 6.43 -4.05 -0.47
CA ILE A 59 5.84 -4.60 0.76
C ILE A 59 4.39 -5.04 0.51
N ALA A 60 3.58 -4.19 -0.14
CA ALA A 60 2.18 -4.50 -0.44
C ALA A 60 2.03 -5.72 -1.36
N TYR A 61 2.88 -5.84 -2.40
CA TYR A 61 2.90 -7.01 -3.28
C TYR A 61 3.35 -8.28 -2.55
N SER A 62 4.42 -8.19 -1.77
CA SER A 62 4.94 -9.31 -0.98
C SER A 62 3.91 -9.82 0.03
N LEU A 63 3.22 -8.89 0.71
CA LEU A 63 2.14 -9.23 1.63
C LEU A 63 0.97 -9.89 0.90
N SER A 64 0.49 -9.30 -0.20
CA SER A 64 -0.62 -9.84 -1.00
C SER A 64 -0.34 -11.27 -1.45
N ASN A 65 0.87 -11.52 -1.95
CA ASN A 65 1.32 -12.87 -2.34
C ASN A 65 1.34 -13.83 -1.13
N LYS A 66 1.81 -13.40 0.04
CA LYS A 66 1.86 -14.22 1.26
C LYS A 66 0.48 -14.57 1.80
N ILE A 67 -0.48 -13.67 1.70
CA ILE A 67 -1.85 -13.90 2.19
C ILE A 67 -2.74 -14.58 1.14
N GLY A 68 -2.20 -14.92 -0.04
CA GLY A 68 -2.97 -15.50 -1.13
C GLY A 68 -4.03 -14.55 -1.71
N ALA A 69 -3.88 -13.25 -1.49
CA ALA A 69 -4.72 -12.23 -2.11
C ALA A 69 -4.27 -12.05 -3.56
N THR A 70 -4.69 -12.99 -4.41
CA THR A 70 -4.63 -12.83 -5.86
C THR A 70 -5.74 -11.88 -6.26
N ARG A 71 -5.35 -10.71 -6.76
CA ARG A 71 -6.27 -9.80 -7.46
C ARG A 71 -6.58 -10.31 -8.85
#